data_AF-A0A227J8W7-F1
#
_entry.id   AF-A0A227J8W7-F1
#
_cell.length_a   1.000
_cell.length_b   1.000
_cell.length_c   1.000
_cell.angle_alpha   90.00
_cell.angle_beta   90.00
_cell.angle_gamma   90.00
#
_symmetry.space_group_name_H-M   'P 1'
#
loop_
_entity.id
_entity.type
_entity.pdbx_description
1 polymer ?
#
loop_
_entity_poly.entity_id
_entity_poly.type
_entity_poly.pdbx_seq_one_letter_code
_entity_poly.pdbx_strand_id
1 'polypeptide(L)'
;MKTFKLKRTFLPLTLLLSAPAFAGQNGTMMQYFHWYVPNDGALWTQVESNAPALAENGFTALWLPPAYKGAGGSNDVGYGVYDMYDLGEFDQKGSVRTKYGTKAQYIS
;
A
#
# COMPACT_ATOMS: atom_id res chain seq x y z
N MET A 1 -33.62 -70.17 17.11
CA MET A 1 -33.32 -68.76 17.42
C MET A 1 -32.10 -68.34 16.62
N LYS A 2 -32.26 -67.67 15.47
CA LYS A 2 -31.14 -67.28 14.59
C LYS A 2 -30.66 -65.89 15.01
N THR A 3 -29.43 -65.80 15.51
CA THR A 3 -28.79 -64.54 15.89
C THR A 3 -28.37 -63.77 14.64
N PHE A 4 -29.02 -62.62 14.40
CA PHE A 4 -28.71 -61.70 13.32
C PHE A 4 -27.43 -60.91 13.69
N LYS A 5 -26.29 -61.22 13.05
CA LYS A 5 -25.08 -60.37 13.16
C LYS A 5 -25.25 -59.15 12.26
N LEU A 6 -25.53 -58.00 12.88
CA LEU A 6 -25.53 -56.70 12.23
C LEU A 6 -24.10 -56.39 11.73
N LYS A 7 -23.87 -56.49 10.41
CA LYS A 7 -22.63 -56.01 9.79
C LYS A 7 -22.65 -54.49 9.87
N ARG A 8 -21.83 -53.92 10.75
CA ARG A 8 -21.55 -52.47 10.77
C ARG A 8 -20.75 -52.14 9.52
N THR A 9 -21.45 -51.72 8.47
CA THR A 9 -20.84 -51.07 7.31
C THR A 9 -20.30 -49.72 7.76
N PHE A 10 -18.98 -49.62 7.90
CA PHE A 10 -18.30 -48.34 8.03
C PHE A 10 -18.50 -47.57 6.72
N LEU A 11 -19.28 -46.49 6.76
CA LEU A 11 -19.35 -45.51 5.69
C LEU A 11 -17.98 -44.80 5.68
N PRO A 12 -17.21 -44.80 4.59
CA PRO A 12 -16.00 -44.00 4.54
C PRO A 12 -16.45 -42.54 4.55
N LEU A 13 -16.03 -41.81 5.58
CA LEU A 13 -16.16 -40.36 5.64
C LEU A 13 -15.30 -39.82 4.49
N THR A 14 -15.91 -39.59 3.33
CA THR A 14 -15.27 -38.94 2.20
C THR A 14 -14.91 -37.54 2.66
N LEU A 15 -13.65 -37.37 3.05
CA LEU A 15 -13.03 -36.09 3.28
C LEU A 15 -13.17 -35.34 1.95
N LEU A 16 -14.12 -34.41 1.86
CA LEU A 16 -14.09 -33.39 0.82
C LEU A 16 -12.78 -32.64 1.04
N LEU A 17 -11.73 -33.02 0.30
CA LEU A 17 -10.68 -32.08 -0.06
C LEU A 17 -11.40 -30.97 -0.83
N SER A 18 -11.88 -29.96 -0.10
CA SER A 18 -11.88 -28.62 -0.65
C SER A 18 -10.44 -28.39 -1.06
N ALA A 19 -10.15 -28.52 -2.35
CA ALA A 19 -8.89 -28.04 -2.90
C ALA A 19 -8.69 -26.66 -2.31
N PRO A 20 -7.52 -26.33 -1.74
CA PRO A 20 -7.24 -24.95 -1.47
C PRO A 20 -7.37 -24.28 -2.82
N ALA A 21 -8.44 -23.49 -3.01
CA ALA A 21 -8.46 -22.57 -4.11
C ALA A 21 -7.16 -21.78 -3.92
N PHE A 22 -6.22 -21.92 -4.86
CA PHE A 22 -5.16 -20.96 -5.03
C PHE A 22 -5.84 -19.66 -5.49
N ALA A 23 -6.59 -19.04 -4.59
CA ALA A 23 -7.07 -17.69 -4.75
C ALA A 23 -5.80 -16.84 -4.63
N GLY A 24 -5.40 -16.22 -5.74
CA GLY A 24 -4.35 -15.22 -5.71
C GLY A 24 -4.69 -14.16 -4.66
N GLN A 25 -3.66 -13.57 -4.05
CA GLN A 25 -3.86 -12.48 -3.09
C GLN A 25 -4.68 -11.37 -3.76
N ASN A 26 -5.81 -10.99 -3.16
CA ASN A 26 -6.60 -9.86 -3.63
C ASN A 26 -5.77 -8.58 -3.55
N GLY A 27 -5.80 -7.78 -4.61
CA GLY A 27 -5.17 -6.46 -4.59
C GLY A 27 -6.01 -5.47 -3.79
N THR A 28 -5.38 -4.77 -2.85
CA THR A 28 -5.99 -3.68 -2.06
C THR A 28 -5.09 -2.46 -2.12
N MET A 29 -5.61 -1.35 -2.67
CA MET A 29 -4.88 -0.09 -2.77
C MET A 29 -5.28 0.87 -1.64
N MET A 30 -4.32 1.62 -1.11
CA MET A 30 -4.55 2.74 -0.19
C MET A 30 -4.07 4.05 -0.80
N GLN A 31 -4.92 5.08 -0.79
CA GLN A 31 -4.48 6.46 -1.01
C GLN A 31 -3.71 6.91 0.25
N TYR A 32 -2.42 7.19 0.11
CA TYR A 32 -1.53 7.44 1.26
C TYR A 32 -1.31 8.93 1.54
N PHE A 33 -2.30 9.76 1.26
CA PHE A 33 -2.25 11.19 1.51
C PHE A 33 -3.66 11.77 1.61
N HIS A 34 -3.76 12.94 2.22
CA HIS A 34 -4.94 13.78 2.20
C HIS A 34 -4.54 15.25 2.03
N TRP A 35 -5.51 16.11 1.77
CA TRP A 35 -5.25 17.53 1.47
C TRP A 35 -4.45 18.24 2.58
N TYR A 36 -4.84 18.00 3.83
CA TYR A 36 -4.30 18.65 5.03
C TYR A 36 -3.06 17.99 5.63
N VAL A 37 -2.33 17.14 4.88
CA VAL A 37 -1.00 16.67 5.31
C VAL A 37 -0.13 17.90 5.62
N PRO A 38 0.58 17.95 6.75
CA PRO A 38 1.45 19.07 7.10
C PRO A 38 2.52 19.32 6.02
N ASN A 39 2.95 20.58 5.87
CA ASN A 39 4.10 20.92 5.02
C ASN A 39 5.42 20.80 5.79
N ASP A 40 5.70 19.63 6.35
CA ASP A 40 6.91 19.35 7.13
C ASP A 40 7.95 18.52 6.35
N GLY A 41 7.59 17.99 5.18
CA GLY A 41 8.48 17.14 4.38
C GLY A 41 8.68 15.73 4.94
N ALA A 42 7.78 15.25 5.81
CA ALA A 42 7.92 13.97 6.49
C ALA A 42 7.19 12.79 5.81
N LEU A 43 6.33 13.04 4.82
CA LEU A 43 5.44 12.01 4.26
C LEU A 43 6.21 10.81 3.70
N TRP A 44 7.32 11.04 2.99
CA TRP A 44 8.11 9.94 2.42
C TRP A 44 8.73 9.03 3.49
N THR A 45 9.27 9.61 4.55
CA THR A 45 9.77 8.84 5.70
C THR A 45 8.65 8.10 6.43
N GLN A 46 7.43 8.66 6.48
CA GLN A 46 6.26 7.96 7.03
C GLN A 46 5.82 6.78 6.15
N VAL A 47 5.91 6.90 4.83
CA VAL A 47 5.66 5.78 3.89
C VAL A 47 6.65 4.65 4.18
N GLU A 48 7.95 4.96 4.22
CA GLU A 48 9.01 3.99 4.52
C GLU A 48 8.77 3.28 5.86
N SER A 49 8.48 4.04 6.92
CA SER A 49 8.31 3.49 8.27
C SER A 49 7.06 2.62 8.41
N ASN A 50 5.98 2.93 7.68
CA ASN A 50 4.68 2.28 7.84
C ASN A 50 4.44 1.14 6.82
N ALA A 51 5.23 1.06 5.75
CA ALA A 51 5.06 0.06 4.70
C ALA A 51 4.98 -1.40 5.22
N PRO A 52 5.82 -1.85 6.19
CA PRO A 52 5.74 -3.22 6.73
C PRO A 52 4.38 -3.50 7.38
N ALA A 53 3.91 -2.59 8.25
CA ALA A 53 2.63 -2.74 8.94
C ALA A 53 1.44 -2.72 7.96
N LEU A 54 1.49 -1.89 6.91
CA LEU A 54 0.44 -1.85 5.89
C LEU A 54 0.36 -3.17 5.10
N ALA A 55 1.51 -3.74 4.75
CA ALA A 55 1.58 -5.03 4.08
C ALA A 55 1.03 -6.17 4.96
N GLU A 56 1.36 -6.17 6.25
CA GLU A 56 0.79 -7.12 7.24
C GLU A 56 -0.73 -7.01 7.36
N ASN A 57 -1.29 -5.81 7.14
CA ASN A 57 -2.73 -5.56 7.12
C ASN A 57 -3.39 -5.79 5.75
N GLY A 58 -2.65 -6.33 4.77
CA GLY A 58 -3.21 -6.76 3.48
C GLY A 58 -3.29 -5.68 2.39
N PHE A 59 -2.72 -4.50 2.62
CA PHE A 59 -2.53 -3.52 1.54
C PHE A 59 -1.43 -3.99 0.59
N THR A 60 -1.70 -3.92 -0.71
CA THR A 60 -0.80 -4.40 -1.76
C THR A 60 -0.27 -3.29 -2.66
N ALA A 61 -0.83 -2.08 -2.55
CA ALA A 61 -0.40 -0.91 -3.32
C ALA A 61 -0.69 0.39 -2.57
N LEU A 62 0.19 1.38 -2.74
CA LEU A 62 -0.04 2.74 -2.28
C LEU A 62 -0.16 3.69 -3.47
N TRP A 63 -1.20 4.53 -3.46
CA TRP A 63 -1.26 5.70 -4.30
C TRP A 63 -0.66 6.88 -3.54
N LEU A 64 0.51 7.32 -4.02
CA LEU A 64 1.26 8.46 -3.49
C LEU A 64 0.83 9.77 -4.17
N PRO A 65 0.94 10.93 -3.50
CA PRO A 65 0.65 12.21 -4.12
C PRO A 65 1.70 12.56 -5.20
N PRO A 66 1.45 13.57 -6.06
CA PRO A 66 2.44 14.04 -7.01
C PRO A 66 3.78 14.39 -6.33
N ALA A 67 4.86 13.72 -6.74
CA ALA A 67 6.16 13.81 -6.08
C ALA A 67 7.08 14.93 -6.62
N TYR A 68 6.63 15.63 -7.67
CA TYR A 68 7.38 16.67 -8.36
C TYR A 68 7.07 18.08 -7.84
N LYS A 69 7.93 19.06 -8.19
CA LYS A 69 7.81 20.45 -7.77
C LYS A 69 6.55 21.10 -8.31
N GLY A 70 5.73 21.65 -7.42
CA GLY A 70 4.55 22.45 -7.75
C GLY A 70 4.85 23.95 -7.87
N ALA A 71 3.91 24.69 -8.45
CA ALA A 71 3.96 26.13 -8.64
C ALA A 71 4.02 26.88 -7.30
N GLY A 72 3.38 26.33 -6.26
CA GLY A 72 3.49 26.81 -4.88
C GLY A 72 4.74 26.34 -4.12
N GLY A 73 5.71 25.71 -4.79
CA GLY A 73 6.91 25.15 -4.15
C GLY A 73 6.53 24.06 -3.14
N SER A 74 7.05 24.16 -1.92
CA SER A 74 6.71 23.22 -0.83
C SER A 74 5.28 23.38 -0.30
N ASN A 75 4.59 24.49 -0.59
CA ASN A 75 3.22 24.71 -0.12
C ASN A 75 2.16 24.08 -1.04
N ASP A 76 2.56 23.60 -2.22
CA ASP A 76 1.66 22.97 -3.18
C ASP A 76 1.33 21.53 -2.77
N VAL A 77 0.07 21.11 -2.97
CA VAL A 77 -0.34 19.70 -2.82
C VAL A 77 0.16 18.85 -4.00
N GLY A 78 0.72 19.49 -5.04
CA GLY A 78 1.39 18.83 -6.17
C GLY A 78 0.55 18.83 -7.45
N TYR A 79 -0.73 19.18 -7.38
CA TYR A 79 -1.60 19.29 -8.57
C TYR A 79 -1.32 20.55 -9.39
N GLY A 80 -0.76 21.60 -8.78
CA GLY A 80 -0.25 22.77 -9.49
C GLY A 80 1.13 22.50 -10.08
N VAL A 81 1.29 21.54 -10.98
CA VAL A 81 2.61 21.10 -11.49
C VAL A 81 3.44 22.26 -12.06
N TYR A 82 4.74 22.28 -11.75
CA TYR A 82 5.70 23.22 -12.33
C TYR A 82 6.81 22.51 -13.12
N ASP A 83 7.57 21.61 -12.47
CA ASP A 83 8.67 20.88 -13.09
C ASP A 83 8.55 19.39 -12.76
N MET A 84 8.16 18.58 -13.73
CA MET A 84 7.97 17.13 -13.57
C MET A 84 9.27 16.36 -13.33
N TYR A 85 10.43 16.95 -13.61
CA TYR A 85 11.73 16.32 -13.37
C TYR A 85 12.29 16.63 -11.98
N ASP A 86 11.79 17.69 -11.33
CA ASP A 86 12.21 18.06 -9.98
C ASP A 86 11.41 17.31 -8.92
N LEU A 87 11.89 16.13 -8.51
CA LEU A 87 11.31 15.31 -7.44
C LEU A 87 11.67 15.81 -6.02
N GLY A 88 11.93 17.11 -5.88
CA GLY A 88 12.46 17.70 -4.64
C GLY A 88 13.98 17.62 -4.55
N GLU A 89 14.66 17.91 -5.66
CA GLU A 89 16.12 17.84 -5.85
C GLU A 89 16.73 19.21 -6.13
N PHE A 90 15.99 20.12 -6.80
CA PHE A 90 16.51 21.42 -7.23
C PHE A 90 15.94 22.56 -6.39
N ASP A 91 16.74 23.61 -6.16
CA ASP A 91 16.27 24.84 -5.52
C ASP A 91 15.41 25.65 -6.52
N GLN A 92 14.10 25.43 -6.46
CA GLN A 92 13.11 26.04 -7.34
C GLN A 92 11.86 26.39 -6.55
N LYS A 93 11.18 27.49 -6.91
CA LYS A 93 9.95 27.96 -6.24
C LYS A 93 10.12 28.15 -4.72
N GLY A 94 11.32 28.57 -4.30
CA GLY A 94 11.64 28.88 -2.90
C GLY A 94 11.84 27.66 -1.99
N SER A 95 12.05 26.46 -2.55
CA SER A 95 12.40 25.28 -1.78
C SER A 95 13.13 24.23 -2.62
N VAL A 96 14.04 23.48 -1.98
CA VAL A 96 14.58 22.25 -2.56
C VAL A 96 13.53 21.13 -2.53
N ARG A 97 13.02 20.79 -1.33
CA ARG A 97 12.02 19.73 -1.15
C ARG A 97 10.66 20.10 -1.74
N THR A 98 9.84 19.08 -2.01
CA THR A 98 8.39 19.27 -2.19
C THR A 98 7.70 19.39 -0.83
N LYS A 99 6.36 19.47 -0.81
CA LYS A 99 5.57 19.36 0.43
C LYS A 99 5.90 18.09 1.21
N TYR A 100 6.25 17.02 0.50
CA TYR A 100 6.30 15.65 1.00
C TYR A 100 7.70 15.16 1.36
N GLY A 101 8.74 15.79 0.80
CA GLY A 101 10.13 15.47 1.10
C GLY A 101 11.07 15.74 -0.08
N THR A 102 12.28 15.22 0.03
CA THR A 102 13.33 15.27 -1.00
C THR A 102 13.27 14.04 -1.91
N LYS A 103 13.91 14.12 -3.08
CA LYS A 103 14.07 12.98 -3.99
C LYS A 103 14.68 11.76 -3.32
N ALA A 104 15.67 11.96 -2.44
CA ALA A 104 16.34 10.87 -1.72
C ALA A 104 15.37 10.10 -0.81
N GLN A 105 14.47 10.81 -0.11
CA GLN A 105 13.42 10.17 0.70
C GLN A 105 12.34 9.51 -0.16
N TYR A 106 12.08 10.02 -1.38
CA TYR A 106 11.06 9.43 -2.26
C TYR A 106 11.47 8.05 -2.82
N ILE A 107 12.78 7.78 -2.94
CA ILE A 107 13.32 6.55 -3.54
C ILE A 107 13.90 5.55 -2.51
N SER A 108 13.86 5.88 -1.23
CA SER A 108 14.32 5.00 -0.13
C SER A 108 13.36 3.85 0.09
#